data_AF-A0AAE4E9M6-F1
#
_entry.id   AF-A0AAE4E9M6-F1
#
_cell.length_a   1.000
_cell.length_b   1.000
_cell.length_c   1.000
_cell.angle_alpha   90.00
_cell.angle_beta   90.00
_cell.angle_gamma   90.00
#
_symmetry.space_group_name_H-M   'P 1'
#
loop_
_entity.id
_entity.type
_entity.pdbx_description
1 polymer ?
#
loop_
_entity_poly.entity_id
_entity_poly.type
_entity_poly.pdbx_seq_one_letter_code
_entity_poly.pdbx_strand_id
1 'polypeptide(L)'
;MKNLFSSPASMSVVYTIEHVSTVPLRHWHAFVLAVTETFWQLPVRLRPGNTYLPSLNRAADLFPVADVMAFCGDTGGSVWPVNMTIERERNRNTLSIQELDFQHQPCDFFARIVMVLLHNLCPGSFRIHSSDEGRSWALPLRWIERHLGLPEQPTLTAPQPVLKTPVRGDAFDSLLLQLLCGGERVLSNDDWNAFTEAEFQLYELKRVAEKTDAL
;
A
#
# COMPACT_ATOMS: atom_id res chain seq x y z
N MET A 1 -12.92 12.76 30.66
CA MET A 1 -13.26 13.10 29.27
C MET A 1 -13.57 11.81 28.56
N LYS A 2 -14.71 11.72 27.89
CA LYS A 2 -15.22 10.48 27.28
C LYS A 2 -14.27 10.04 26.16
N ASN A 3 -13.86 8.77 26.18
CA ASN A 3 -13.31 8.09 25.00
C ASN A 3 -14.38 8.18 23.91
N LEU A 4 -14.22 9.15 23.00
CA LEU A 4 -14.90 9.14 21.72
C LEU A 4 -14.47 7.84 21.05
N PHE A 5 -15.43 6.97 20.75
CA PHE A 5 -15.21 5.78 19.94
C PHE A 5 -14.45 6.23 18.68
N SER A 6 -13.17 5.91 18.60
CA SER A 6 -12.40 5.99 17.37
C SER A 6 -13.18 5.23 16.30
N SER A 7 -13.40 5.85 15.13
CA SER A 7 -14.05 5.16 14.02
C SER A 7 -13.33 3.83 13.78
N PRO A 8 -14.04 2.73 13.48
CA PRO A 8 -13.38 1.49 13.05
C PRO A 8 -12.40 1.71 11.89
N ALA A 9 -12.65 2.73 11.05
CA ALA A 9 -11.74 3.15 9.98
C ALA A 9 -10.43 3.78 10.50
N SER A 10 -10.38 4.24 11.75
CA SER A 10 -9.19 4.82 12.37
C SER A 10 -8.46 3.84 13.31
N MET A 11 -8.85 2.56 13.34
CA MET A 11 -8.09 1.53 14.06
C MET A 11 -6.80 1.22 13.31
N SER A 12 -5.65 1.33 13.97
CA SER A 12 -4.34 1.04 13.36
C SER A 12 -4.31 -0.35 12.71
N VAL A 13 -3.68 -0.42 11.53
CA VAL A 13 -3.45 -1.65 10.78
C VAL A 13 -1.96 -1.95 10.82
N VAL A 14 -1.63 -3.18 11.22
CA VAL A 14 -0.26 -3.65 11.31
C VAL A 14 0.02 -4.58 10.14
N TYR A 15 1.10 -4.29 9.42
CA TYR A 15 1.61 -5.13 8.34
C TYR A 15 2.86 -5.87 8.78
N THR A 16 2.98 -7.12 8.37
CA THR A 16 4.19 -7.92 8.57
C THR A 16 4.78 -8.29 7.22
N ILE A 17 6.08 -8.06 7.05
CA ILE A 17 6.84 -8.46 5.86
C ILE A 17 8.02 -9.32 6.30
N GLU A 18 7.99 -10.59 5.92
CA GLU A 18 9.12 -11.51 6.06
C GLU A 18 9.85 -11.60 4.73
N HIS A 19 11.14 -11.26 4.72
CA HIS A 19 12.02 -11.55 3.58
C HIS A 19 12.44 -13.03 3.65
N VAL A 20 12.02 -13.83 2.68
CA VAL A 20 12.22 -15.29 2.68
C VAL A 20 13.41 -15.70 1.82
N SER A 21 13.57 -15.09 0.65
CA SER A 21 14.62 -15.46 -0.30
C SER A 21 15.06 -14.26 -1.16
N THR A 22 16.32 -14.29 -1.60
CA THR A 22 16.89 -13.27 -2.48
C THR A 22 16.06 -13.12 -3.75
N VAL A 23 15.69 -11.89 -4.07
CA VAL A 23 14.97 -11.55 -5.30
C VAL A 23 15.92 -11.64 -6.50
N PRO A 24 15.58 -12.41 -7.55
CA PRO A 24 16.33 -12.41 -8.80
C PRO A 24 16.38 -11.01 -9.42
N LEU A 25 17.52 -10.63 -10.01
CA LEU A 25 17.75 -9.27 -10.52
C LEU A 25 16.68 -8.80 -11.52
N ARG A 26 16.21 -9.69 -12.40
CA ARG A 26 15.12 -9.39 -13.35
C ARG A 26 13.82 -8.98 -12.65
N HIS A 27 13.44 -9.69 -11.60
CA HIS A 27 12.24 -9.40 -10.80
C HIS A 27 12.41 -8.10 -10.03
N TRP A 28 13.59 -7.87 -9.47
CA TRP A 28 13.92 -6.61 -8.80
C TRP A 28 13.81 -5.42 -9.74
N HIS A 29 14.34 -5.50 -10.95
CA HIS A 29 14.22 -4.42 -11.94
C HIS A 29 12.76 -4.13 -12.32
N ALA A 30 11.95 -5.17 -12.53
CA ALA A 30 10.52 -4.99 -12.80
C ALA A 30 9.81 -4.29 -11.63
N PHE A 31 10.13 -4.69 -10.39
CA PHE A 31 9.63 -4.06 -9.18
C PHE A 31 10.04 -2.58 -9.07
N VAL A 32 11.32 -2.27 -9.27
CA VAL A 32 11.83 -0.89 -9.24
C VAL A 32 11.12 0.00 -10.26
N LEU A 33 10.90 -0.50 -11.48
CA LEU A 33 10.16 0.24 -12.52
C LEU A 33 8.70 0.48 -12.12
N ALA A 34 8.01 -0.54 -11.60
CA ALA A 34 6.61 -0.42 -11.19
C ALA A 34 6.43 0.56 -10.01
N VAL A 35 7.33 0.53 -9.02
CA VAL A 35 7.31 1.47 -7.89
C VAL A 35 7.64 2.89 -8.34
N THR A 36 8.60 3.04 -9.26
CA THR A 36 8.94 4.35 -9.82
C THR A 36 7.76 4.96 -10.56
N GLU A 37 7.04 4.17 -11.35
CA GLU A 37 5.81 4.62 -12.03
C GLU A 37 4.71 4.97 -11.02
N THR A 38 4.52 4.12 -10.00
CA THR A 38 3.56 4.36 -8.91
C THR A 38 3.78 5.73 -8.27
N PHE A 39 5.03 6.04 -7.93
CA PHE A 39 5.41 7.28 -7.27
C PHE A 39 4.94 8.52 -8.05
N TRP A 40 5.07 8.51 -9.37
CA TRP A 40 4.68 9.64 -10.20
C TRP A 40 3.18 9.75 -10.43
N GLN A 41 2.48 8.62 -10.51
CA GLN A 41 1.04 8.62 -10.71
C GLN A 41 0.24 9.00 -9.46
N LEU A 42 0.79 8.77 -8.27
CA LEU A 42 0.13 9.16 -7.02
C LEU A 42 0.19 10.69 -6.78
N PRO A 43 -0.88 11.28 -6.20
CA PRO A 43 -0.87 12.62 -5.65
C PRO A 43 0.30 12.85 -4.69
N VAL A 44 0.85 14.07 -4.68
CA VAL A 44 2.04 14.42 -3.87
C VAL A 44 1.88 14.04 -2.39
N ARG A 45 0.67 14.22 -1.83
CA ARG A 45 0.39 13.92 -0.41
C ARG A 45 0.57 12.44 -0.06
N LEU A 46 0.38 11.53 -1.02
CA LEU A 46 0.51 10.09 -0.80
C LEU A 46 1.95 9.60 -1.00
N ARG A 47 2.83 10.44 -1.55
CA ARG A 47 4.24 10.09 -1.74
C ARG A 47 4.94 10.03 -0.39
N PRO A 48 5.74 9.00 -0.13
CA PRO A 48 6.39 8.84 1.15
C PRO A 48 7.53 9.85 1.33
N GLY A 49 8.02 9.96 2.56
CA GLY A 49 9.24 10.67 2.92
C GLY A 49 10.43 9.76 3.08
N ASN A 50 11.50 10.31 3.64
CA ASN A 50 12.64 9.58 4.20
C ASN A 50 13.11 10.26 5.49
N THR A 51 14.21 9.78 6.08
CA THR A 51 14.77 10.33 7.32
C THR A 51 15.05 11.85 7.28
N TYR A 52 15.22 12.43 6.09
CA TYR A 52 15.61 13.83 5.90
C TYR A 52 14.49 14.72 5.35
N LEU A 53 13.58 14.16 4.57
CA LEU A 53 12.52 14.88 3.86
C LEU A 53 11.16 14.27 4.18
N PRO A 54 10.16 15.08 4.60
CA PRO A 54 8.82 14.58 4.93
C PRO A 54 8.07 14.05 3.71
N SER A 55 8.45 14.48 2.50
CA SER A 55 7.91 13.97 1.24
C SER A 55 9.00 14.05 0.18
N LEU A 56 9.17 12.95 -0.56
CA LEU A 56 10.12 12.86 -1.65
C LEU A 56 9.57 13.53 -2.91
N ASN A 57 10.45 14.22 -3.63
CA ASN A 57 10.12 14.84 -4.91
C ASN A 57 10.70 14.07 -6.11
N ARG A 58 11.51 13.04 -5.88
CA ARG A 58 12.11 12.20 -6.91
C ARG A 58 11.96 10.74 -6.52
N ALA A 59 11.51 9.91 -7.46
CA ALA A 59 11.41 8.46 -7.24
C ALA A 59 12.79 7.82 -6.95
N ALA A 60 13.87 8.37 -7.50
CA ALA A 60 15.23 7.87 -7.24
C ALA A 60 15.62 7.94 -5.75
N ASP A 61 15.03 8.86 -4.99
CA ASP A 61 15.32 9.03 -3.56
C ASP A 61 14.71 7.89 -2.71
N LEU A 62 13.85 7.03 -3.29
CA LEU A 62 13.40 5.77 -2.70
C LEU A 62 14.52 4.72 -2.65
N PHE A 63 15.59 4.89 -3.42
CA PHE A 63 16.65 3.90 -3.61
C PHE A 63 17.99 4.47 -3.12
N PRO A 64 18.21 4.55 -1.79
CA PRO A 64 19.39 5.20 -1.23
C PRO A 64 20.71 4.51 -1.61
N VAL A 65 20.66 3.21 -1.90
CA VAL A 65 21.78 2.42 -2.42
C VAL A 65 21.24 1.41 -3.44
N ALA A 66 22.14 0.85 -4.25
CA ALA A 66 21.79 -0.24 -5.15
C ALA A 66 21.13 -1.39 -4.37
N ASP A 67 20.12 -2.02 -4.96
CA ASP A 67 19.42 -3.18 -4.40
C ASP A 67 18.66 -2.95 -3.08
N VAL A 68 18.47 -1.69 -2.66
CA VAL A 68 17.67 -1.34 -1.48
C VAL A 68 16.65 -0.26 -1.84
N MET A 69 15.40 -0.49 -1.43
CA MET A 69 14.37 0.52 -1.41
C MET A 69 14.06 0.88 0.04
N ALA A 70 14.05 2.16 0.39
CA ALA A 70 13.69 2.60 1.72
C ALA A 70 12.90 3.90 1.69
N PHE A 71 11.87 3.97 2.52
CA PHE A 71 11.08 5.19 2.73
C PHE A 71 10.45 5.16 4.11
N CYS A 72 9.93 6.31 4.53
CA CYS A 72 9.23 6.42 5.80
C CYS A 72 7.95 7.24 5.66
N GLY A 73 7.07 7.08 6.65
CA GLY A 73 5.94 7.97 6.83
C GLY A 73 6.35 9.38 7.24
N ASP A 74 5.37 10.29 7.23
CA ASP A 74 5.54 11.62 7.79
C ASP A 74 5.85 11.47 9.29
N THR A 75 6.77 12.27 9.83
CA THR A 75 7.06 12.19 11.26
C THR A 75 5.85 12.61 12.07
N GLY A 76 4.97 13.49 11.58
CA GLY A 76 3.66 13.77 12.20
C GLY A 76 3.70 14.14 13.69
N GLY A 77 4.86 14.55 14.22
CA GLY A 77 5.10 14.76 15.66
C GLY A 77 5.46 13.51 16.47
N SER A 78 5.53 12.31 15.86
CA SER A 78 6.08 11.09 16.44
C SER A 78 7.61 11.13 16.52
N VAL A 79 8.17 10.46 17.54
CA VAL A 79 9.62 10.45 17.80
C VAL A 79 10.37 9.56 16.79
N TRP A 80 9.69 8.57 16.20
CA TRP A 80 10.29 7.62 15.27
C TRP A 80 9.33 7.35 14.10
N PRO A 81 9.62 7.84 12.89
CA PRO A 81 8.80 7.52 11.73
C PRO A 81 8.87 6.02 11.44
N VAL A 82 7.76 5.44 10.98
CA VAL A 82 7.75 4.05 10.54
C VAL A 82 8.50 3.95 9.21
N ASN A 83 9.58 3.17 9.24
CA ASN A 83 10.47 2.97 8.11
C ASN A 83 10.18 1.62 7.47
N MET A 84 9.94 1.63 6.17
CA MET A 84 9.91 0.41 5.36
C MET A 84 11.21 0.31 4.58
N THR A 85 11.92 -0.79 4.73
CA THR A 85 13.16 -1.07 4.00
C THR A 85 13.07 -2.42 3.31
N ILE A 86 13.21 -2.46 1.99
CA ILE A 86 13.16 -3.67 1.20
C ILE A 86 14.51 -3.88 0.53
N GLU A 87 15.15 -4.99 0.85
CA GLU A 87 16.44 -5.39 0.28
C GLU A 87 16.22 -6.47 -0.76
N ARG A 88 16.95 -6.42 -1.88
CA ARG A 88 16.95 -7.49 -2.90
C ARG A 88 17.59 -8.76 -2.36
N GLU A 89 18.70 -8.62 -1.65
CA GLU A 89 19.51 -9.75 -1.19
C GLU A 89 19.12 -10.22 0.20
N ARG A 90 18.85 -11.53 0.33
CA ARG A 90 18.50 -12.12 1.61
C ARG A 90 19.75 -12.53 2.38
N ASN A 91 20.00 -11.88 3.52
CA ASN A 91 21.02 -12.32 4.45
C ASN A 91 20.60 -13.57 5.23
N ARG A 92 21.00 -14.76 4.79
CA ARG A 92 20.58 -16.06 5.39
C ARG A 92 20.88 -16.24 6.89
N ASN A 93 21.71 -15.40 7.49
CA ASN A 93 22.14 -15.54 8.88
C ASN A 93 21.24 -14.80 9.89
N THR A 94 20.27 -14.02 9.43
CA THR A 94 19.37 -13.24 10.28
C THR A 94 17.93 -13.49 9.89
N LEU A 95 17.01 -13.49 10.84
CA LEU A 95 15.59 -13.38 10.54
C LEU A 95 15.32 -11.94 10.09
N SER A 96 14.66 -11.74 8.95
CA SER A 96 14.34 -10.42 8.41
C SER A 96 12.83 -10.29 8.36
N ILE A 97 12.26 -9.79 9.45
CA ILE A 97 10.84 -9.49 9.61
C ILE A 97 10.71 -8.02 9.96
N GLN A 98 9.83 -7.32 9.24
CA GLN A 98 9.41 -5.96 9.56
C GLN A 98 7.96 -5.98 10.00
N GLU A 99 7.67 -5.26 11.08
CA GLU A 99 6.34 -4.93 11.53
C GLU A 99 6.13 -3.43 11.32
N LEU A 100 5.08 -3.07 10.57
CA LEU A 100 4.86 -1.71 10.08
C LEU A 100 3.47 -1.26 10.50
N ASP A 101 3.41 -0.15 11.23
CA ASP A 101 2.17 0.55 11.60
C ASP A 101 2.28 2.02 11.15
N PHE A 102 1.72 2.32 9.99
CA PHE A 102 1.74 3.69 9.44
C PHE A 102 0.71 4.62 10.10
N GLN A 103 -0.07 4.16 11.09
CA GLN A 103 -1.04 4.96 11.84
C GLN A 103 -1.97 5.79 10.95
N HIS A 104 -2.43 5.19 9.84
CA HIS A 104 -3.28 5.86 8.84
C HIS A 104 -2.68 7.12 8.21
N GLN A 105 -1.35 7.23 8.16
CA GLN A 105 -0.72 8.30 7.41
C GLN A 105 -0.96 8.14 5.90
N PRO A 106 -1.01 9.24 5.12
CA PRO A 106 -1.22 9.17 3.67
C PRO A 106 -0.25 8.23 2.91
N CYS A 107 0.98 8.06 3.39
CA CYS A 107 1.97 7.16 2.81
C CYS A 107 1.60 5.67 2.95
N ASP A 108 0.66 5.31 3.84
CA ASP A 108 0.15 3.95 4.01
C ASP A 108 -0.34 3.38 2.68
N PHE A 109 -1.06 4.18 1.89
CA PHE A 109 -1.55 3.73 0.59
C PHE A 109 -0.40 3.35 -0.37
N PHE A 110 0.68 4.15 -0.40
CA PHE A 110 1.87 3.83 -1.17
C PHE A 110 2.54 2.55 -0.67
N ALA A 111 2.65 2.38 0.65
CA ALA A 111 3.22 1.17 1.26
C ALA A 111 2.40 -0.08 0.91
N ARG A 112 1.07 0.01 0.94
CA ARG A 112 0.20 -1.09 0.51
C ARG A 112 0.35 -1.43 -0.96
N ILE A 113 0.50 -0.44 -1.86
CA ILE A 113 0.82 -0.69 -3.28
C ILE A 113 2.17 -1.41 -3.41
N VAL A 114 3.21 -0.94 -2.72
CA VAL A 114 4.53 -1.59 -2.69
C VAL A 114 4.41 -3.06 -2.27
N MET A 115 3.63 -3.36 -1.22
CA MET A 115 3.44 -4.72 -0.75
C MET A 115 2.75 -5.62 -1.79
N VAL A 116 1.72 -5.11 -2.47
CA VAL A 116 1.06 -5.84 -3.57
C VAL A 116 2.03 -6.04 -4.74
N LEU A 117 2.86 -5.05 -5.08
CA LEU A 117 3.87 -5.18 -6.12
C LEU A 117 4.95 -6.21 -5.75
N LEU A 118 5.42 -6.23 -4.49
CA LEU A 118 6.37 -7.25 -4.02
C LEU A 118 5.79 -8.66 -4.15
N HIS A 119 4.53 -8.84 -3.74
CA HIS A 119 3.84 -10.13 -3.83
C HIS A 119 3.79 -10.66 -5.27
N ASN A 120 3.51 -9.80 -6.26
CA ASN A 120 3.34 -10.22 -7.65
C ASN A 120 4.63 -10.20 -8.48
N LEU A 121 5.54 -9.26 -8.24
CA LEU A 121 6.76 -9.08 -9.04
C LEU A 121 7.96 -9.83 -8.46
N CYS A 122 7.94 -10.17 -7.17
CA CYS A 122 8.99 -10.90 -6.46
C CYS A 122 8.46 -12.21 -5.84
N PRO A 123 7.92 -13.14 -6.64
CA PRO A 123 7.19 -14.30 -6.14
C PRO A 123 8.08 -15.19 -5.27
N GLY A 124 7.60 -15.52 -4.07
CA GLY A 124 8.31 -16.38 -3.11
C GLY A 124 9.49 -15.72 -2.38
N SER A 125 9.80 -14.46 -2.68
CA SER A 125 10.83 -13.70 -1.95
C SER A 125 10.30 -13.07 -0.68
N PHE A 126 9.00 -12.76 -0.61
CA PHE A 126 8.38 -12.13 0.55
C PHE A 126 7.12 -12.88 1.00
N ARG A 127 6.89 -12.95 2.31
CA ARG A 127 5.57 -13.26 2.89
C ARG A 127 5.03 -12.00 3.53
N ILE A 128 3.82 -11.62 3.13
CA ILE A 128 3.21 -10.35 3.50
C ILE A 128 1.86 -10.65 4.15
N HIS A 129 1.60 -10.00 5.27
CA HIS A 129 0.37 -10.14 6.03
C HIS A 129 -0.12 -8.78 6.53
N SER A 130 -1.44 -8.61 6.59
CA SER A 130 -2.11 -7.48 7.23
C SER A 130 -3.03 -8.00 8.33
N SER A 131 -3.05 -7.30 9.47
CA SER A 131 -4.03 -7.50 10.54
C SER A 131 -5.47 -7.22 10.10
N ASP A 132 -5.66 -6.55 8.96
CA ASP A 132 -6.95 -6.17 8.39
C ASP A 132 -7.30 -6.96 7.11
N GLU A 133 -6.58 -8.06 6.90
CA GLU A 133 -6.84 -9.06 5.87
C GLU A 133 -7.02 -8.46 4.47
N GLY A 134 -8.03 -8.92 3.72
CA GLY A 134 -8.30 -8.46 2.35
C GLY A 134 -8.63 -6.97 2.22
N ARG A 135 -9.07 -6.31 3.30
CA ARG A 135 -9.46 -4.90 3.24
C ARG A 135 -8.27 -4.02 2.88
N SER A 136 -7.11 -4.30 3.45
CA SER A 136 -5.88 -3.58 3.12
C SER A 136 -5.54 -3.63 1.63
N TRP A 137 -5.86 -4.73 0.96
CA TRP A 137 -5.35 -4.99 -0.39
C TRP A 137 -6.32 -4.62 -1.51
N ALA A 138 -7.61 -4.52 -1.20
CA ALA A 138 -8.66 -4.39 -2.22
C ALA A 138 -8.47 -3.16 -3.11
N LEU A 139 -8.29 -1.98 -2.53
CA LEU A 139 -8.15 -0.75 -3.31
C LEU A 139 -6.75 -0.60 -3.96
N PRO A 140 -5.63 -0.90 -3.28
CA PRO A 140 -4.30 -0.93 -3.90
C PRO A 140 -4.21 -1.87 -5.10
N LEU A 141 -4.77 -3.08 -5.00
CA LEU A 141 -4.76 -4.05 -6.10
C LEU A 141 -5.47 -3.47 -7.33
N ARG A 142 -6.69 -2.94 -7.12
CA ARG A 142 -7.46 -2.31 -8.19
C ARG A 142 -6.80 -1.08 -8.78
N TRP A 143 -6.10 -0.31 -7.94
CA TRP A 143 -5.34 0.85 -8.39
C TRP A 143 -4.22 0.41 -9.34
N ILE A 144 -3.44 -0.62 -8.96
CA ILE A 144 -2.37 -1.17 -9.80
C ILE A 144 -2.94 -1.66 -11.13
N GLU A 145 -4.00 -2.47 -11.12
CA GLU A 145 -4.64 -3.00 -12.33
C GLU A 145 -5.09 -1.91 -13.32
N ARG A 146 -5.55 -0.78 -12.78
CA ARG A 146 -6.05 0.34 -13.59
C ARG A 146 -4.94 1.24 -14.12
N HIS A 147 -3.85 1.40 -13.38
CA HIS A 147 -2.89 2.51 -13.56
C HIS A 147 -1.49 2.05 -13.95
N LEU A 148 -1.06 0.88 -13.49
CA LEU A 148 0.21 0.28 -13.88
C LEU A 148 -0.10 -0.77 -14.94
N GLY A 149 0.08 -0.40 -16.21
CA GLY A 149 -0.02 -1.31 -17.35
C GLY A 149 1.10 -2.35 -17.34
N LEU A 150 1.13 -3.22 -16.31
CA LEU A 150 2.15 -4.24 -16.10
C LEU A 150 2.08 -5.24 -17.24
N PRO A 151 3.12 -5.33 -18.09
CA PRO A 151 3.11 -6.23 -19.24
C PRO A 151 3.22 -7.69 -18.78
N GLU A 152 2.46 -8.57 -19.43
CA GLU A 152 2.63 -10.05 -19.41
C GLU A 152 2.42 -10.77 -18.07
N GLN A 153 1.76 -10.18 -17.06
CA GLN A 153 1.39 -10.93 -15.85
C GLN A 153 -0.02 -11.53 -15.96
N PRO A 154 -0.23 -12.80 -15.53
CA PRO A 154 -1.56 -13.29 -15.21
C PRO A 154 -2.16 -12.38 -14.14
N THR A 155 -3.49 -12.29 -14.12
CA THR A 155 -4.29 -11.45 -13.20
C THR A 155 -3.62 -11.29 -11.83
N LEU A 156 -3.32 -10.04 -11.46
CA LEU A 156 -2.65 -9.72 -10.21
C LEU A 156 -3.45 -10.24 -9.02
N THR A 157 -2.74 -10.60 -7.96
CA THR A 157 -3.36 -11.10 -6.72
C THR A 157 -2.93 -10.28 -5.52
N ALA A 158 -3.75 -10.29 -4.48
CA ALA A 158 -3.41 -9.70 -3.19
C ALA A 158 -2.68 -10.71 -2.29
N PRO A 159 -1.88 -10.25 -1.31
CA PRO A 159 -1.26 -11.12 -0.30
C PRO A 159 -2.26 -11.99 0.48
N GLN A 160 -3.47 -11.47 0.74
CA GLN A 160 -4.60 -12.19 1.33
C GLN A 160 -5.85 -12.03 0.47
N PRO A 161 -6.81 -12.97 0.53
CA PRO A 161 -8.03 -12.93 -0.29
C PRO A 161 -8.82 -11.63 -0.12
N VAL A 162 -9.28 -11.05 -1.23
CA VAL A 162 -10.09 -9.82 -1.28
C VAL A 162 -11.51 -10.13 -1.74
N LEU A 163 -12.49 -9.41 -1.19
CA LEU A 163 -13.87 -9.47 -1.66
C LEU A 163 -13.95 -8.96 -3.10
N LYS A 164 -14.67 -9.68 -3.96
CA LYS A 164 -14.79 -9.36 -5.40
C LYS A 164 -16.13 -8.76 -5.76
N THR A 165 -17.08 -8.78 -4.83
CA THR A 165 -18.45 -8.36 -5.11
C THR A 165 -18.55 -6.85 -5.29
N PRO A 166 -19.12 -6.37 -6.41
CA PRO A 166 -19.31 -4.94 -6.64
C PRO A 166 -20.49 -4.40 -5.81
N VAL A 167 -20.37 -3.17 -5.28
CA VAL A 167 -21.46 -2.48 -4.58
C VAL A 167 -22.07 -1.45 -5.50
N ARG A 168 -23.33 -1.67 -5.93
CA ARG A 168 -24.05 -0.81 -6.89
C ARG A 168 -23.25 -0.57 -8.18
N GLY A 169 -22.69 -1.65 -8.74
CA GLY A 169 -21.77 -1.58 -9.88
C GLY A 169 -20.37 -1.15 -9.46
N ASP A 170 -19.63 -0.47 -10.35
CA ASP A 170 -18.23 -0.10 -10.14
C ASP A 170 -17.99 1.40 -9.87
N ALA A 171 -19.07 2.16 -9.70
CA ALA A 171 -19.01 3.62 -9.66
C ALA A 171 -18.24 4.15 -8.44
N PHE A 172 -18.48 3.58 -7.25
CA PHE A 172 -17.83 4.02 -6.01
C PHE A 172 -16.33 3.72 -6.03
N ASP A 173 -15.96 2.50 -6.41
CA ASP A 173 -14.56 2.12 -6.60
C ASP A 173 -13.88 3.04 -7.63
N SER A 174 -14.52 3.29 -8.77
CA SER A 174 -13.96 4.17 -9.80
C SER A 174 -13.74 5.61 -9.31
N LEU A 175 -14.64 6.15 -8.50
CA LEU A 175 -14.50 7.48 -7.91
C LEU A 175 -13.32 7.52 -6.93
N LEU A 176 -13.20 6.54 -6.02
CA LEU A 176 -12.08 6.45 -5.09
C LEU A 176 -10.74 6.31 -5.82
N LEU A 177 -10.67 5.46 -6.85
CA LEU A 177 -9.48 5.30 -7.67
C LEU A 177 -9.07 6.60 -8.37
N GLN A 178 -10.04 7.38 -8.86
CA GLN A 178 -9.77 8.67 -9.51
C GLN A 178 -9.20 9.71 -8.54
N LEU A 179 -9.58 9.67 -7.25
CA LEU A 179 -9.02 10.55 -6.22
C LEU A 179 -7.55 10.22 -5.93
N LEU A 180 -7.16 8.96 -6.10
CA LEU A 180 -5.82 8.44 -5.85
C LEU A 180 -4.88 8.55 -7.06
N CYS A 181 -5.28 9.25 -8.12
CA CYS A 181 -4.48 9.40 -9.33
C CYS A 181 -4.31 10.87 -9.73
N GLY A 182 -3.16 11.16 -10.32
CA GLY A 182 -2.76 12.46 -10.83
C GLY A 182 -1.67 13.08 -9.96
N GLY A 183 -0.43 13.07 -10.44
CA GLY A 183 0.73 13.54 -9.70
C GLY A 183 0.70 15.02 -9.31
N GLU A 184 -0.10 15.85 -9.99
CA GLU A 184 -0.32 17.27 -9.68
C GLU A 184 -1.47 17.51 -8.70
N ARG A 185 -2.26 16.48 -8.39
CA ARG A 185 -3.39 16.59 -7.46
C ARG A 185 -2.87 16.85 -6.05
N VAL A 186 -3.44 17.86 -5.41
CA VAL A 186 -3.20 18.16 -4.00
C VAL A 186 -4.36 17.57 -3.20
N LEU A 187 -4.06 16.67 -2.26
CA LEU A 187 -5.01 16.12 -1.29
C LEU A 187 -4.74 16.77 0.08
N SER A 188 -5.78 17.31 0.70
CA SER A 188 -5.71 17.80 2.08
C SER A 188 -5.78 16.66 3.10
N ASN A 189 -5.56 16.95 4.38
CA ASN A 189 -5.76 15.98 5.45
C ASN A 189 -7.23 15.56 5.58
N ASP A 190 -8.15 16.49 5.37
CA ASP A 190 -9.59 16.19 5.43
C ASP A 190 -10.01 15.29 4.26
N ASP A 191 -9.46 15.52 3.05
CA ASP A 191 -9.69 14.62 1.91
C ASP A 191 -9.18 13.21 2.19
N TRP A 192 -7.99 13.08 2.80
CA TRP A 192 -7.43 11.79 3.18
C TRP A 192 -8.27 11.08 4.24
N ASN A 193 -8.69 11.78 5.29
CA ASN A 193 -9.54 11.21 6.34
C ASN A 193 -10.92 10.78 5.79
N ALA A 194 -11.50 11.57 4.90
CA ALA A 194 -12.75 11.21 4.22
C ALA A 194 -12.56 9.99 3.31
N PHE A 195 -11.41 9.92 2.63
CA PHE A 195 -11.05 8.80 1.78
C PHE A 195 -10.91 7.50 2.58
N THR A 196 -10.18 7.49 3.71
CA THR A 196 -9.99 6.28 4.52
C THR A 196 -11.30 5.76 5.09
N GLU A 197 -12.18 6.66 5.55
CA GLU A 197 -13.52 6.29 5.98
C GLU A 197 -14.35 5.73 4.81
N ALA A 198 -14.29 6.34 3.62
CA ALA A 198 -14.99 5.84 2.45
C ALA A 198 -14.48 4.46 1.98
N GLU A 199 -13.16 4.23 1.99
CA GLU A 199 -12.53 2.94 1.70
C GLU A 199 -13.06 1.86 2.67
N PHE A 200 -13.06 2.16 3.97
CA PHE A 200 -13.58 1.27 5.00
C PHE A 200 -15.05 0.92 4.76
N GLN A 201 -15.91 1.93 4.62
CA GLN A 201 -17.36 1.73 4.46
C GLN A 201 -17.68 0.95 3.18
N LEU A 202 -16.97 1.23 2.08
CA LEU A 202 -17.16 0.49 0.83
C LEU A 202 -16.84 -0.99 1.00
N TYR A 203 -15.74 -1.33 1.68
CA TYR A 203 -15.38 -2.72 1.91
C TYR A 203 -16.39 -3.44 2.84
N GLU A 204 -16.90 -2.74 3.85
CA GLU A 204 -17.96 -3.28 4.72
C GLU A 204 -19.26 -3.54 3.97
N LEU A 205 -19.65 -2.66 3.04
CA LEU A 205 -20.80 -2.88 2.16
C LEU A 205 -20.61 -4.12 1.27
N LYS A 206 -19.40 -4.32 0.72
CA LYS A 206 -19.07 -5.54 -0.05
C LYS A 206 -19.23 -6.79 0.79
N ARG A 207 -18.77 -6.74 2.04
CA ARG A 207 -18.87 -7.86 3.00
C ARG A 207 -20.32 -8.23 3.32
N VAL A 208 -21.20 -7.23 3.43
CA VAL A 208 -22.64 -7.45 3.63
C VAL A 208 -23.29 -8.02 2.37
N ALA A 209 -22.92 -7.52 1.19
CA ALA A 209 -23.45 -8.01 -0.08
C ALA A 209 -23.13 -9.50 -0.31
N GLU A 210 -21.87 -9.92 -0.11
CA GLU A 210 -21.46 -11.32 -0.27
C GLU A 210 -22.20 -12.28 0.67
N LYS A 211 -22.46 -11.86 1.91
CA LYS A 211 -23.26 -12.64 2.85
C LYS A 211 -24.73 -12.75 2.43
N THR A 212 -25.25 -11.74 1.75
CA THR A 212 -26.65 -11.73 1.29
C THR A 212 -26.81 -12.65 0.07
N ASP A 213 -25.84 -12.67 -0.84
CA ASP A 213 -25.86 -13.53 -2.03
C ASP A 213 -25.57 -15.02 -1.71
N ALA A 214 -25.02 -15.30 -0.52
CA ALA A 214 -24.73 -16.66 -0.04
C ALA A 214 -25.90 -17.32 0.72
N LEU A 215 -27.02 -16.63 0.89
CA LEU A 215 -28.25 -17.11 1.57
C LEU A 215 -29.35 -17.43 0.55
#